data_AF-A0A3D0TIF4-F1
#
_entry.id   AF-A0A3D0TIF4-F1
#
_cell.length_a   1.000
_cell.length_b   1.000
_cell.length_c   1.000
_cell.angle_alpha   90.00
_cell.angle_beta   90.00
_cell.angle_gamma   90.00
#
_symmetry.space_group_name_H-M   'P 1'
#
loop_
_entity.id
_entity.type
_entity.pdbx_description
1 polymer ?
#
loop_
_entity_poly.entity_id
_entity_poly.type
_entity_poly.pdbx_seq_one_letter_code
_entity_poly.pdbx_strand_id
1 'polypeptide(L)'
;MGDLLTFNVQEIEVEAKVVNLRRVKWNSFQPNFVILFQTGVLEDAPATFLASLGGLDKTRRLQLQNQIVKEFPNVSVIDVTRMVKRVLKISDQMVLALRLMAYLSILAGLVVVFSIARHEVEGRLWELNLLKVLGARFQDIQKM
;
A
#
# COMPACT_ATOMS: atom_id res chain seq x y z
N MET A 1 27.43 -20.39 -8.79
CA MET A 1 26.85 -21.71 -9.15
C MET A 1 27.94 -22.73 -8.91
N GLY A 2 27.67 -23.78 -8.16
CA GLY A 2 28.69 -24.73 -7.72
C GLY A 2 29.47 -24.28 -6.47
N ASP A 3 29.11 -23.14 -5.89
CA ASP A 3 29.66 -22.63 -4.65
C ASP A 3 29.21 -23.50 -3.46
N LEU A 4 30.06 -23.61 -2.45
CA LEU A 4 29.75 -24.29 -1.20
C LEU A 4 29.21 -23.28 -0.18
N LEU A 5 28.15 -23.67 0.52
CA LEU A 5 27.53 -22.91 1.59
C LEU A 5 27.40 -23.81 2.82
N THR A 6 27.82 -23.31 3.96
CA THR A 6 27.67 -24.00 5.25
C THR A 6 26.43 -23.46 5.96
N PHE A 7 25.51 -24.35 6.30
CA PHE A 7 24.29 -24.02 7.04
C PHE A 7 24.39 -24.57 8.46
N ASN A 8 24.05 -23.74 9.44
CA ASN A 8 23.91 -24.20 10.82
C ASN A 8 22.46 -24.59 11.09
N VAL A 9 22.22 -25.86 11.40
CA VAL A 9 20.90 -26.41 11.72
C VAL A 9 20.96 -26.94 13.14
N GLN A 10 20.56 -26.10 14.10
CA GLN A 10 20.63 -26.41 15.54
C GLN A 10 22.01 -26.93 15.96
N GLU A 11 23.06 -26.14 15.69
CA GLU A 11 24.46 -26.44 16.03
C GLU A 11 25.13 -27.53 15.19
N ILE A 12 24.38 -28.20 14.30
CA ILE A 12 24.95 -29.10 13.29
C ILE A 12 25.26 -28.29 12.04
N GLU A 13 26.54 -28.28 11.64
CA GLU A 13 26.97 -27.66 10.38
C GLU A 13 26.74 -28.63 9.22
N VAL A 14 26.00 -28.17 8.21
CA VAL A 14 25.67 -28.89 6.98
C VAL A 14 26.26 -28.12 5.81
N GLU A 15 27.30 -28.67 5.19
CA GLU A 15 27.87 -28.13 3.96
C GLU A 15 27.07 -28.59 2.74
N ALA A 16 26.66 -27.65 1.89
CA ALA A 16 25.87 -27.94 0.70
C ALA A 16 26.35 -27.13 -0.52
N LYS A 17 26.22 -27.73 -1.70
CA LYS A 17 26.62 -27.12 -2.97
C LYS A 17 25.41 -26.48 -3.68
N VAL A 18 25.59 -25.26 -4.18
CA VAL A 18 24.55 -24.56 -4.96
C VAL A 18 24.42 -25.19 -6.35
N VAL A 19 23.35 -25.95 -6.57
CA VAL A 19 23.07 -26.63 -7.86
C VAL A 19 22.16 -25.85 -8.80
N ASN A 20 21.23 -25.05 -8.26
CA ASN A 20 20.26 -24.30 -9.05
C ASN A 20 19.82 -23.04 -8.27
N LEU A 21 19.49 -21.98 -9.00
CA LEU A 21 18.90 -20.76 -8.48
C LEU A 21 17.47 -20.63 -8.98
N ARG A 22 16.52 -20.45 -8.06
CA ARG A 22 15.10 -20.23 -8.38
C ARG A 22 14.71 -18.79 -8.15
N ARG A 23 13.78 -18.29 -8.97
CA ARG A 23 13.09 -17.03 -8.69
C ARG A 23 11.93 -17.29 -7.74
N VAL A 24 11.86 -16.49 -6.67
CA VAL A 24 10.78 -16.54 -5.68
C VAL A 24 9.75 -15.45 -5.97
N LYS A 25 8.46 -15.80 -5.94
CA LYS A 25 7.36 -14.86 -6.11
C LYS A 25 6.92 -14.34 -4.75
N TRP A 26 7.36 -13.14 -4.40
CA TRP A 26 7.06 -12.51 -3.10
C TRP A 26 5.65 -11.93 -3.00
N ASN A 27 4.97 -11.75 -4.13
CA ASN A 27 3.61 -11.24 -4.17
C ASN A 27 2.55 -12.32 -3.88
N SER A 28 2.93 -13.61 -3.88
CA SER A 28 2.06 -14.66 -3.38
C SER A 28 2.21 -14.74 -1.87
N PHE A 29 1.13 -14.52 -1.12
CA PHE A 29 1.06 -14.77 0.33
C PHE A 29 1.09 -16.28 0.68
N GLN A 30 1.80 -17.05 -0.13
CA GLN A 30 2.04 -18.48 0.07
C GLN A 30 3.43 -18.68 0.67
N PRO A 31 3.65 -19.78 1.41
CA PRO A 31 4.95 -20.11 1.95
C PRO A 31 5.97 -20.26 0.84
N ASN A 32 7.09 -19.56 0.97
CA ASN A 32 8.20 -19.64 0.01
C ASN A 32 9.44 -20.14 0.74
N PHE A 33 9.94 -21.29 0.32
CA PHE A 33 11.22 -21.83 0.80
C PHE A 33 12.35 -21.28 -0.07
N VAL A 34 13.21 -20.45 0.52
CA VAL A 34 14.33 -19.78 -0.16
C VAL A 34 15.41 -20.79 -0.55
N ILE A 35 15.66 -21.76 0.33
CA ILE A 35 16.64 -22.83 0.15
C ILE A 35 15.88 -24.16 0.19
N LEU A 36 16.26 -25.08 -0.70
CA LEU A 36 15.75 -26.43 -0.78
C LEU A 36 16.93 -27.38 -0.70
N PHE A 37 16.86 -28.34 0.22
CA PHE A 37 17.82 -29.43 0.31
C PHE A 37 17.29 -30.66 -0.44
N GLN A 38 18.22 -31.51 -0.87
CA GLN A 38 17.87 -32.84 -1.37
C GLN A 38 17.26 -33.69 -0.24
N THR A 39 16.42 -34.64 -0.62
CA THR A 39 15.83 -35.60 0.33
C THR A 39 16.93 -36.41 1.01
N GLY A 40 16.82 -36.61 2.32
CA GLY A 40 17.70 -37.39 3.19
C GLY A 40 18.68 -36.57 4.04
N VAL A 41 18.74 -35.24 3.88
CA VAL A 41 19.71 -34.37 4.59
C VAL A 41 19.16 -33.76 5.87
N LEU A 42 17.86 -33.44 5.92
CA LEU A 42 17.26 -32.63 7.00
C LEU A 42 16.01 -33.27 7.63
N GLU A 43 15.68 -34.50 7.25
CA GLU A 43 14.45 -35.18 7.65
C GLU A 43 14.41 -35.51 9.14
N ASP A 44 15.57 -35.80 9.73
CA ASP A 44 15.70 -36.06 11.17
C ASP A 44 15.87 -34.77 11.99
N ALA A 45 16.07 -33.62 11.33
CA ALA A 45 16.20 -32.35 12.01
C ALA A 45 14.81 -31.87 12.49
N PRO A 46 14.71 -31.21 13.65
CA PRO A 46 13.43 -30.71 14.12
C PRO A 46 12.84 -29.68 13.15
N ALA A 47 11.64 -29.97 12.64
CA ALA A 47 10.99 -29.18 11.62
C ALA A 47 9.75 -28.45 12.16
N THR A 48 9.52 -27.23 11.66
CA THR A 48 8.23 -26.55 11.82
C THR A 48 7.43 -26.74 10.53
N PHE A 49 6.25 -27.33 10.64
CA PHE A 49 5.36 -27.51 9.50
C PHE A 49 4.55 -26.25 9.25
N LEU A 50 4.43 -25.87 7.99
CA LEU A 50 3.70 -24.67 7.58
C LEU A 50 2.79 -25.02 6.41
N ALA A 51 1.51 -24.71 6.57
CA ALA A 51 0.49 -24.91 5.54
C ALA A 51 -0.23 -23.59 5.25
N SER A 52 -0.63 -23.39 4.00
CA SER A 52 -1.43 -22.24 3.58
C SER A 52 -2.69 -22.71 2.88
N LEU A 53 -3.82 -22.17 3.31
CA LEU A 53 -5.14 -22.47 2.76
C LEU A 53 -5.70 -21.19 2.13
N GLY A 54 -5.80 -21.18 0.81
CA GLY A 54 -6.39 -20.09 0.04
C GLY A 54 -7.82 -20.40 -0.44
N GLY A 55 -8.52 -19.38 -0.94
CA GLY A 55 -9.79 -19.57 -1.68
C GLY A 55 -11.02 -19.89 -0.84
N LEU A 56 -10.92 -19.87 0.49
CA LEU A 56 -12.05 -20.15 1.38
C LEU A 56 -12.89 -18.88 1.64
N ASP A 57 -14.21 -19.04 1.65
CA ASP A 57 -15.14 -18.03 2.13
C ASP A 57 -14.96 -17.78 3.64
N LYS A 58 -15.50 -16.64 4.12
CA LYS A 58 -15.30 -16.21 5.51
C LYS A 58 -15.88 -17.22 6.52
N THR A 59 -17.03 -17.81 6.23
CA THR A 59 -17.73 -18.72 7.15
C THR A 59 -16.99 -20.04 7.24
N ARG A 60 -16.63 -20.64 6.11
CA ARG A 60 -15.88 -21.90 6.09
C ARG A 60 -14.49 -21.76 6.71
N ARG A 61 -13.81 -20.63 6.49
CA ARG A 61 -12.51 -20.36 7.11
C ARG A 61 -12.59 -20.32 8.63
N LEU A 62 -13.59 -19.64 9.19
CA LEU A 62 -13.78 -19.59 10.64
C LEU A 62 -14.11 -20.97 11.22
N GLN A 63 -14.93 -21.76 10.52
CA GLN A 63 -15.23 -23.14 10.91
C GLN A 63 -13.96 -24.00 10.93
N LEU A 64 -13.17 -23.97 9.86
CA LEU A 64 -11.90 -24.69 9.75
C LEU A 64 -10.90 -24.25 10.83
N GLN A 65 -10.72 -22.94 11.04
CA GLN A 65 -9.84 -22.42 12.07
C GLN A 65 -10.25 -22.93 13.46
N ASN A 66 -11.55 -22.90 13.77
CA ASN A 66 -12.06 -23.41 15.05
C ASN A 66 -11.86 -24.92 15.20
N GLN A 67 -11.99 -25.70 14.12
CA GLN A 67 -11.71 -27.14 14.14
C GLN A 67 -10.22 -27.40 14.38
N ILE A 68 -9.33 -26.73 13.65
CA ILE A 68 -7.87 -26.89 13.78
C ILE A 68 -7.41 -26.54 15.20
N VAL A 69 -7.87 -25.42 15.77
CA VAL A 69 -7.46 -25.02 17.13
C VAL A 69 -7.96 -26.00 18.19
N LYS A 70 -9.13 -26.62 17.98
CA LYS A 70 -9.67 -27.65 18.89
C LYS A 70 -8.89 -28.95 18.84
N GLU A 71 -8.51 -29.39 17.64
CA GLU A 71 -7.88 -30.70 17.42
C GLU A 71 -6.35 -30.63 17.56
N PHE A 72 -5.76 -29.48 17.27
CA PHE A 72 -4.32 -29.21 17.32
C PHE A 72 -4.04 -27.90 18.07
N PRO A 73 -4.12 -27.90 19.42
CA PRO A 73 -3.90 -26.69 20.23
C PRO A 73 -2.45 -26.17 20.17
N ASN A 74 -1.51 -26.99 19.71
CA ASN A 74 -0.12 -26.62 19.46
C ASN A 74 0.11 -25.91 18.11
N VAL A 75 -0.93 -25.80 17.26
CA VAL A 75 -0.83 -25.14 15.95
C VAL A 75 -1.25 -23.68 16.04
N SER A 76 -0.37 -22.78 15.60
CA SER A 76 -0.69 -21.35 15.48
C SER A 76 -1.36 -21.06 14.13
N VAL A 77 -2.57 -20.51 14.16
CA VAL A 77 -3.33 -20.15 12.95
C VAL A 77 -3.28 -18.64 12.73
N ILE A 78 -2.79 -18.21 11.56
CA ILE A 78 -2.62 -16.79 11.21
C ILE A 78 -3.53 -16.41 10.04
N ASP A 79 -4.41 -15.42 10.23
CA ASP A 79 -5.26 -14.87 9.15
C ASP A 79 -4.56 -13.70 8.44
N VAL A 80 -3.81 -14.04 7.39
CA VAL A 80 -3.13 -13.06 6.52
C VAL A 80 -4.13 -12.16 5.79
N THR A 81 -5.31 -12.67 5.43
CA THR A 81 -6.34 -11.86 4.74
C THR A 81 -6.81 -10.72 5.63
N ARG A 82 -7.02 -10.98 6.92
CA ARG A 82 -7.44 -9.97 7.88
C ARG A 82 -6.36 -8.91 8.10
N MET A 83 -5.09 -9.31 8.19
CA MET A 83 -3.98 -8.37 8.31
C MET A 83 -3.90 -7.43 7.10
N VAL A 84 -3.92 -7.99 5.89
CA VAL A 84 -3.87 -7.19 4.64
C VAL A 84 -5.06 -6.22 4.57
N LYS A 85 -6.27 -6.68 4.88
CA LYS A 85 -7.46 -5.80 4.93
C LYS A 85 -7.30 -4.65 5.92
N ARG A 86 -6.61 -4.89 7.05
CA ARG A 86 -6.37 -3.84 8.04
C ARG A 86 -5.41 -2.78 7.52
N VAL A 87 -4.36 -3.19 6.83
CA VAL A 87 -3.41 -2.26 6.18
C VAL A 87 -4.13 -1.45 5.11
N LEU A 88 -4.89 -2.10 4.22
CA LEU A 88 -5.67 -1.42 3.18
C LEU A 88 -6.64 -0.39 3.77
N LYS A 89 -7.32 -0.73 4.87
CA LYS A 89 -8.23 0.19 5.56
C LYS A 89 -7.50 1.44 6.10
N ILE A 90 -6.28 1.29 6.61
CA ILE A 90 -5.48 2.43 7.06
C ILE A 90 -5.09 3.29 5.84
N SER A 91 -4.68 2.67 4.73
CA SER A 91 -4.39 3.38 3.49
C SER A 91 -5.62 4.14 2.97
N ASP A 92 -6.81 3.56 3.02
CA ASP A 92 -8.05 4.24 2.62
C ASP A 92 -8.33 5.48 3.48
N GLN A 93 -8.07 5.41 4.79
CA GLN A 93 -8.21 6.55 5.69
C GLN A 93 -7.21 7.67 5.36
N MET A 94 -5.97 7.31 5.00
CA MET A 94 -4.98 8.30 4.53
C MET A 94 -5.43 8.97 3.23
N VAL A 95 -5.94 8.20 2.28
CA VAL A 95 -6.46 8.74 1.01
C VAL A 95 -7.63 9.70 1.25
N LEU A 96 -8.52 9.38 2.19
CA LEU A 96 -9.62 10.28 2.57
C LEU A 96 -9.09 11.61 3.12
N ALA A 97 -8.11 11.57 4.02
CA ALA A 97 -7.49 12.78 4.57
C ALA A 97 -6.83 13.63 3.48
N LEU A 98 -6.07 13.00 2.58
CA LEU A 98 -5.44 13.69 1.44
C LEU A 98 -6.47 14.33 0.50
N ARG A 99 -7.59 13.65 0.22
CA ARG A 99 -8.68 14.21 -0.58
C ARG A 99 -9.30 15.45 0.09
N LEU A 100 -9.53 15.40 1.39
CA LEU A 100 -10.04 16.56 2.14
C LEU A 100 -9.06 17.73 2.09
N MET A 101 -7.77 17.48 2.29
CA MET A 101 -6.72 18.51 2.16
C MET A 101 -6.68 19.11 0.76
N ALA A 102 -6.80 18.28 -0.28
CA ALA A 102 -6.84 18.74 -1.66
C ALA A 102 -8.05 19.65 -1.92
N TYR A 103 -9.25 19.27 -1.47
CA TYR A 103 -10.45 20.10 -1.61
C TYR A 103 -10.33 21.44 -0.88
N LEU A 104 -9.81 21.43 0.36
CA LEU A 104 -9.58 22.65 1.12
C LEU A 104 -8.54 23.56 0.43
N SER A 105 -7.49 22.97 -0.14
CA SER A 105 -6.44 23.71 -0.86
C SER A 105 -6.98 24.35 -2.13
N ILE A 106 -7.81 23.63 -2.90
CA ILE A 106 -8.49 24.17 -4.08
C ILE A 106 -9.43 25.32 -3.68
N LEU A 107 -10.22 25.13 -2.62
CA LEU A 107 -11.15 26.14 -2.14
C LEU A 107 -10.41 27.41 -1.68
N ALA A 108 -9.33 27.24 -0.91
CA ALA A 108 -8.47 28.34 -0.51
C ALA A 108 -7.88 29.06 -1.73
N GLY A 109 -7.39 28.32 -2.72
CA GLY A 109 -6.88 28.88 -3.98
C GLY A 109 -7.94 29.71 -4.73
N LEU A 110 -9.18 29.20 -4.83
CA LEU A 110 -10.28 29.94 -5.45
C LEU A 110 -10.61 31.23 -4.70
N VAL A 111 -10.62 31.19 -3.36
CA VAL A 111 -10.83 32.38 -2.52
C VAL A 111 -9.73 33.41 -2.74
N VAL A 112 -8.47 32.97 -2.82
CA VAL A 112 -7.33 33.87 -3.09
C VAL A 112 -7.44 34.50 -4.46
N VAL A 113 -7.73 33.73 -5.52
CA VAL A 113 -7.90 34.25 -6.88
C VAL A 113 -9.05 35.26 -6.92
N PHE A 114 -10.19 34.95 -6.29
CA PHE A 114 -11.31 35.88 -6.20
C PHE A 114 -10.95 37.18 -5.47
N SER A 115 -10.19 37.08 -4.38
CA SER A 115 -9.74 38.24 -3.61
C SER A 115 -8.79 39.12 -4.41
N ILE A 116 -7.84 38.52 -5.15
CA ILE A 116 -6.92 39.26 -6.01
C ILE A 116 -7.69 39.96 -7.14
N ALA A 117 -8.59 39.26 -7.81
CA ALA A 117 -9.40 39.83 -8.88
C ALA A 117 -10.26 41.02 -8.39
N ARG A 118 -10.86 40.90 -7.21
CA ARG A 118 -11.60 42.00 -6.57
C ARG A 118 -10.71 43.19 -6.28
N HIS A 119 -9.54 42.95 -5.71
CA HIS A 119 -8.59 44.00 -5.35
C HIS A 119 -8.05 44.74 -6.58
N GLU A 120 -7.78 44.02 -7.68
CA GLU A 120 -7.29 44.63 -8.92
C GLU A 120 -8.35 45.52 -9.58
N VAL A 121 -9.61 45.11 -9.60
CA VAL A 121 -10.71 45.96 -10.10
C VAL A 121 -10.84 47.23 -9.26
N GLU A 122 -10.77 47.12 -7.94
CA GLU A 122 -10.87 48.27 -7.02
C GLU A 122 -9.72 49.25 -7.23
N GLY A 123 -8.49 48.76 -7.38
CA GLY A 123 -7.31 49.59 -7.68
C GLY A 123 -7.40 50.33 -9.02
N ARG A 124 -8.11 49.77 -10.02
CA ARG A 124 -8.28 50.36 -11.35
C ARG A 124 -9.54 51.21 -11.50
N LEU A 125 -10.38 51.36 -10.47
CA LEU A 125 -11.65 52.10 -10.56
C LEU A 125 -11.48 53.53 -11.10
N TRP A 126 -10.41 54.22 -10.73
CA TRP A 126 -10.13 55.57 -11.24
C TRP A 126 -9.85 55.57 -12.75
N GLU A 127 -8.97 54.68 -13.22
CA GLU A 127 -8.64 54.51 -14.63
C GLU A 127 -9.88 54.14 -15.46
N LEU A 128 -10.68 53.20 -14.94
CA LEU A 128 -11.94 52.77 -15.54
C LEU A 128 -12.95 53.92 -15.66
N ASN A 129 -13.05 54.78 -14.64
CA ASN A 129 -13.94 55.94 -14.66
C ASN A 129 -13.45 57.02 -15.63
N LEU A 130 -12.14 57.28 -15.69
CA LEU A 130 -11.55 58.22 -16.65
C LEU A 130 -11.85 57.77 -18.10
N LEU A 131 -11.67 56.48 -18.40
CA LEU A 131 -11.97 55.91 -19.73
C LEU A 131 -13.45 56.05 -20.09
N LYS A 132 -14.36 55.86 -19.14
CA LYS A 132 -15.81 56.09 -19.36
C LYS A 132 -16.11 57.55 -19.70
N VAL A 133 -15.46 58.52 -19.02
CA VAL A 133 -15.62 59.95 -19.33
C VAL A 133 -15.06 60.29 -20.71
N LEU A 134 -13.98 59.63 -21.12
CA LEU A 134 -13.38 59.78 -22.46
C LEU A 134 -14.15 59.04 -23.58
N GLY A 135 -15.26 58.36 -23.26
CA GLY A 135 -16.15 57.74 -24.24
C GLY A 135 -15.85 56.27 -24.59
N ALA A 136 -15.00 55.57 -23.81
CA ALA A 136 -14.76 54.15 -23.99
C ALA A 136 -16.05 53.33 -23.78
N ARG A 137 -16.34 52.38 -24.66
CA ARG A 137 -17.53 51.53 -24.55
C ARG A 137 -17.26 50.36 -23.59
N PHE A 138 -18.32 49.80 -23.01
CA PHE A 138 -18.21 48.67 -22.07
C PHE A 138 -17.46 47.46 -22.67
N GLN A 139 -17.60 47.23 -23.99
CA GLN A 139 -16.87 46.18 -24.70
C GLN A 139 -15.36 46.43 -24.80
N ASP A 140 -14.92 47.69 -24.78
CA ASP A 140 -13.51 48.07 -24.80
C ASP A 140 -12.88 47.86 -23.41
N ILE A 141 -13.67 48.07 -22.34
CA ILE A 141 -13.27 47.84 -20.95
C ILE A 141 -13.24 46.36 -20.58
N GLN A 142 -14.15 45.53 -21.11
CA GLN A 142 -14.22 44.11 -20.80
C GLN A 142 -13.06 43.28 -21.38
N LYS A 143 -12.39 43.80 -22.43
CA LYS A 143 -11.25 43.13 -23.09
C LYS A 143 -9.90 43.40 -22.44
N MET A 144 -9.86 44.35 -21.49
CA MET A 144 -8.66 44.79 -20.78
C MET A 144 -8.59 44.12 -19.40
#